data_AF-A0A1Q4ZGD4-F1
#
_entry.id   AF-A0A1Q4ZGD4-F1
#
_cell.length_a   1.000
_cell.length_b   1.000
_cell.length_c   1.000
_cell.angle_alpha   90.00
_cell.angle_beta   90.00
_cell.angle_gamma   90.00
#
_symmetry.space_group_name_H-M   'P 1'
#
loop_
_entity.id
_entity.type
_entity.pdbx_description
1 polymer ?
#
loop_
_entity_poly.entity_id
_entity_poly.type
_entity_poly.pdbx_seq_one_letter_code
_entity_poly.pdbx_strand_id
1 'polypeptide(L)'
;MSWPSVIILAPEGQRSSLEERMRSFELVPDVVTGDERLHWQGYSYHLDLSGGILADFEPEELEQITARIGTPYGVYVSGQCREAVRVLLGHVLPGFDGLVDTNHDDILPAHEFLALLSRHPPWDWRRVPRADLRQNLASGST
;
A
#
# COMPACT_ATOMS: atom_id res chain seq x y z
N MET A 1 -0.10 16.15 11.06
CA MET A 1 0.65 15.02 10.47
C MET A 1 -0.31 14.24 9.61
N SER A 2 0.06 13.92 8.37
CA SER A 2 -0.71 13.00 7.52
C SER A 2 -0.68 11.59 8.08
N TRP A 3 -1.76 10.84 7.85
CA TRP A 3 -1.85 9.43 8.19
C TRP A 3 -0.86 8.61 7.34
N PRO A 4 -0.25 7.53 7.86
CA PRO A 4 0.57 6.64 7.07
C PRO A 4 -0.20 6.07 5.88
N SER A 5 0.45 6.04 4.72
CA SER A 5 -0.15 5.60 3.48
C SER A 5 0.78 4.70 2.66
N VAL A 6 0.18 4.05 1.68
CA VAL A 6 0.79 3.22 0.64
C VAL A 6 -0.08 3.33 -0.62
N ILE A 7 0.50 2.98 -1.77
CA ILE A 7 -0.25 2.86 -3.02
C ILE A 7 -0.13 1.41 -3.48
N ILE A 8 -1.28 0.75 -3.65
CA ILE A 8 -1.33 -0.61 -4.20
C ILE A 8 -1.42 -0.47 -5.72
N LEU A 9 -0.49 -1.10 -6.43
CA LEU A 9 -0.41 -1.07 -7.88
C LEU A 9 -0.76 -2.46 -8.41
N ALA A 10 -1.98 -2.61 -8.91
CA ALA A 10 -2.45 -3.85 -9.53
C ALA A 10 -2.19 -3.84 -11.03
N PRO A 11 -1.93 -4.99 -11.66
CA PRO A 11 -2.12 -5.11 -13.10
C PRO A 11 -3.59 -4.84 -13.45
N GLU A 12 -3.86 -4.16 -14.57
CA GLU A 12 -5.22 -3.77 -14.98
C GLU A 12 -6.21 -4.95 -14.99
N GLY A 13 -5.75 -6.14 -15.40
CA GLY A 13 -6.56 -7.37 -15.40
C GLY A 13 -7.01 -7.85 -14.01
N GLN A 14 -6.45 -7.30 -12.92
CA GLN A 14 -6.83 -7.61 -11.54
C GLN A 14 -7.60 -6.48 -10.84
N ARG A 15 -7.88 -5.37 -11.54
CA ARG A 15 -8.62 -4.24 -10.99
C ARG A 15 -9.90 -4.68 -10.28
N SER A 16 -10.79 -5.39 -10.97
CA SER A 16 -12.08 -5.82 -10.40
C SER A 16 -11.91 -6.71 -9.18
N SER A 17 -10.95 -7.65 -9.21
CA SER A 17 -10.68 -8.52 -8.06
C SER A 17 -10.16 -7.74 -6.84
N LEU A 18 -9.33 -6.70 -7.06
CA LEU A 18 -8.83 -5.85 -5.98
C LEU A 18 -9.96 -4.99 -5.41
N GLU A 19 -10.73 -4.33 -6.27
CA GLU A 19 -11.87 -3.50 -5.85
C GLU A 19 -12.91 -4.33 -5.08
N GLU A 20 -13.27 -5.53 -5.55
CA GLU A 20 -14.19 -6.43 -4.85
C GLU A 20 -13.67 -6.81 -3.47
N ARG A 21 -12.37 -7.13 -3.38
CA ARG A 21 -11.73 -7.47 -2.10
C ARG A 21 -11.78 -6.28 -1.13
N MET A 22 -11.48 -5.08 -1.59
CA MET A 22 -11.57 -3.85 -0.79
C MET A 22 -13.02 -3.53 -0.37
N ARG A 23 -13.98 -3.70 -1.28
CA ARG A 23 -15.40 -3.42 -1.02
C ARG A 23 -16.04 -4.43 -0.06
N SER A 24 -15.46 -5.62 0.09
CA SER A 24 -15.88 -6.62 1.10
C SER A 24 -15.78 -6.13 2.55
N PHE A 25 -15.03 -5.05 2.79
CA PHE A 25 -14.92 -4.41 4.11
C PHE A 25 -16.02 -3.37 4.40
N GLU A 26 -17.05 -3.29 3.56
CA GLU A 26 -18.19 -2.35 3.71
C GLU A 26 -17.75 -0.87 3.66
N LEU A 27 -17.02 -0.52 2.59
CA LEU A 27 -16.60 0.86 2.31
C LEU A 27 -17.79 1.81 2.23
N VAL A 28 -17.62 3.01 2.78
CA VAL A 28 -18.62 4.09 2.74
C VAL A 28 -18.06 5.27 1.95
N PRO A 29 -18.74 5.73 0.90
CA PRO A 29 -18.28 6.89 0.13
C PRO A 29 -18.17 8.15 0.99
N ASP A 30 -17.07 8.87 0.85
CA ASP A 30 -16.89 10.23 1.34
C ASP A 30 -17.58 11.21 0.37
N VAL A 31 -18.70 11.78 0.80
CA VAL A 31 -19.48 12.73 -0.01
C VAL A 31 -18.72 14.02 -0.35
N VAL A 32 -17.60 14.31 0.33
CA VAL A 32 -16.80 15.52 0.11
C VAL A 32 -15.68 15.29 -0.89
N THR A 33 -14.96 14.18 -0.76
CA THR A 33 -13.77 13.92 -1.59
C THR A 33 -14.05 12.96 -2.75
N GLY A 34 -15.10 12.15 -2.67
CA GLY A 34 -15.38 11.08 -3.62
C GLY A 34 -14.59 9.79 -3.33
N ASP A 35 -13.72 9.81 -2.33
CA ASP A 35 -12.97 8.65 -1.85
C ASP A 35 -13.84 7.74 -0.98
N GLU A 36 -13.25 6.69 -0.46
CA GLU A 36 -13.89 5.69 0.39
C GLU A 36 -13.39 5.80 1.83
N ARG A 37 -14.30 5.82 2.79
CA ARG A 37 -14.01 5.70 4.22
C ARG A 37 -14.26 4.28 4.69
N LEU A 38 -13.38 3.79 5.54
CA LEU A 38 -13.54 2.49 6.20
C LEU A 38 -13.33 2.65 7.70
N HIS A 39 -14.19 2.02 8.49
CA HIS A 39 -13.98 1.82 9.93
C HIS A 39 -13.98 0.32 10.20
N TRP A 40 -12.81 -0.24 10.49
CA TRP A 40 -12.64 -1.69 10.59
C TRP A 40 -11.56 -2.06 11.60
N GLN A 41 -11.85 -3.08 12.42
CA GLN A 41 -10.99 -3.54 13.52
C GLN A 41 -10.57 -2.41 14.49
N GLY A 42 -11.45 -1.42 14.72
CA GLY A 42 -11.18 -0.29 15.60
C GLY A 42 -10.30 0.80 15.01
N TYR A 43 -9.97 0.73 13.71
CA TYR A 43 -9.21 1.76 13.00
C TYR A 43 -10.05 2.45 11.94
N SER A 44 -9.68 3.70 11.64
CA SER A 44 -10.21 4.46 10.50
C SER A 44 -9.22 4.47 9.35
N TYR A 45 -9.75 4.41 8.13
CA TYR A 45 -8.99 4.45 6.89
C TYR A 45 -9.65 5.35 5.86
N HIS A 46 -8.83 5.78 4.91
CA HIS A 46 -9.21 6.51 3.72
C HIS A 46 -8.61 5.79 2.51
N LEU A 47 -9.43 5.49 1.50
CA LEU A 47 -9.03 4.75 0.31
C LEU A 47 -9.51 5.48 -0.94
N ASP A 48 -8.66 5.58 -1.96
CA ASP A 48 -9.08 6.02 -3.29
C ASP A 48 -9.00 4.82 -4.25
N LEU A 49 -10.16 4.40 -4.75
CA LEU A 49 -10.31 3.31 -5.73
C LEU A 49 -10.50 3.83 -7.17
N SER A 50 -10.40 5.13 -7.41
CA SER A 50 -10.65 5.72 -8.74
C SER A 50 -9.54 5.39 -9.75
N GLY A 51 -8.33 5.10 -9.28
CA GLY A 51 -7.12 5.06 -10.11
C GLY A 51 -6.46 6.42 -10.31
N GLY A 52 -7.07 7.50 -9.80
CA GLY A 52 -6.60 8.88 -9.97
C GLY A 52 -5.20 9.13 -9.42
N ILE A 53 -4.80 8.37 -8.39
CA ILE A 53 -3.46 8.43 -7.80
C ILE A 53 -2.32 8.24 -8.80
N LEU A 54 -2.56 7.56 -9.94
CA LEU A 54 -1.53 7.38 -10.97
C LEU A 54 -1.13 8.71 -11.65
N ALA A 55 -1.95 9.76 -11.55
CA ALA A 55 -1.62 11.08 -12.07
C ALA A 55 -0.51 11.78 -11.27
N ASP A 56 -0.23 11.31 -10.06
CA ASP A 56 0.83 11.85 -9.19
C ASP A 56 2.20 11.21 -9.46
N PHE A 57 2.27 10.17 -10.31
CA PHE A 57 3.51 9.49 -10.67
C PHE A 57 4.18 10.18 -11.86
N GLU A 58 5.51 10.26 -11.81
CA GLU A 58 6.29 10.72 -12.96
C GLU A 58 6.21 9.68 -14.11
N PRO A 59 6.24 10.12 -15.38
CA PRO A 59 6.13 9.21 -16.53
C PRO A 59 7.16 8.07 -16.51
N GLU A 60 8.41 8.36 -16.15
CA GLU A 60 9.49 7.37 -16.11
C GLU A 60 9.27 6.32 -15.00
N GLU A 61 8.57 6.68 -13.93
CA GLU A 61 8.18 5.77 -12.85
C GLU A 61 7.05 4.85 -13.32
N LEU A 62 6.04 5.41 -14.00
CA LEU A 62 4.97 4.63 -14.61
C LEU A 62 5.48 3.65 -15.67
N GLU A 63 6.48 4.04 -16.47
CA GLU A 63 7.13 3.15 -17.44
C GLU A 63 7.79 1.95 -16.72
N GLN A 64 8.49 2.18 -15.61
CA GLN A 64 9.12 1.13 -14.81
C GLN A 64 8.09 0.20 -14.16
N ILE A 65 6.99 0.75 -13.63
CA ILE A 65 5.87 -0.02 -13.09
C ILE A 65 5.25 -0.86 -14.21
N THR A 66 4.99 -0.25 -15.36
CA THR A 66 4.37 -0.91 -16.53
C THR A 66 5.24 -2.06 -17.04
N ALA A 67 6.56 -1.89 -17.07
CA ALA A 67 7.48 -2.96 -17.45
C ALA A 67 7.44 -4.17 -16.49
N ARG A 68 7.02 -3.98 -15.23
CA ARG A 68 6.97 -5.03 -14.21
C ARG A 68 5.63 -5.77 -14.17
N ILE A 69 4.51 -5.05 -14.31
CA ILE A 69 3.16 -5.62 -14.11
C ILE A 69 2.19 -5.37 -15.28
N GLY A 70 2.64 -4.77 -16.39
CA GLY A 70 1.76 -4.27 -17.44
C GLY A 70 1.03 -2.98 -17.02
N THR A 71 0.00 -2.58 -17.76
CA THR A 71 -0.78 -1.36 -17.45
C THR A 71 -1.24 -1.38 -15.98
N PRO A 72 -0.84 -0.39 -15.17
CA PRO A 72 -1.17 -0.38 -13.75
C PRO A 72 -2.55 0.22 -13.49
N TYR A 73 -3.17 -0.25 -12.42
CA TYR A 73 -4.29 0.38 -11.72
C TYR A 73 -3.84 0.68 -10.28
N GLY A 74 -3.95 1.95 -9.87
CA GLY A 74 -3.49 2.42 -8.55
C GLY A 74 -4.63 2.56 -7.55
N VAL A 75 -4.38 2.13 -6.31
CA VAL A 75 -5.28 2.34 -5.17
C VAL A 75 -4.50 3.01 -4.05
N TYR A 76 -4.92 4.22 -3.65
CA TYR A 76 -4.34 4.87 -2.48
C TYR A 76 -4.98 4.31 -1.21
N VAL A 77 -4.16 4.02 -0.19
CA VAL A 77 -4.62 3.58 1.12
C VAL A 77 -3.91 4.39 2.19
N SER A 78 -4.69 5.01 3.08
CA SER A 78 -4.19 5.68 4.28
C SER A 78 -4.93 5.20 5.51
N GLY A 79 -4.19 4.94 6.59
CA GLY A 79 -4.76 4.43 7.85
C GLY A 79 -4.39 5.31 9.03
N GLN A 80 -5.26 5.38 10.04
CA GLN A 80 -5.08 6.22 11.24
C GLN A 80 -3.69 6.07 11.90
N CYS A 81 -3.12 4.87 11.84
CA CYS A 81 -1.77 4.59 12.30
C CYS A 81 -1.13 3.50 11.45
N ARG A 82 0.17 3.24 11.67
CA ARG A 82 0.93 2.24 10.91
C ARG A 82 0.34 0.85 11.06
N GLU A 83 -0.10 0.50 12.28
CA GLU A 83 -0.69 -0.82 12.53
C GLU A 83 -2.00 -0.98 11.78
N ALA A 84 -2.80 0.08 11.63
CA ALA A 84 -4.01 0.04 10.82
C ALA A 84 -3.67 -0.39 9.38
N VAL A 85 -2.75 0.31 8.71
CA VAL A 85 -2.32 -0.02 7.35
C VAL A 85 -1.79 -1.46 7.27
N ARG A 86 -0.96 -1.87 8.22
CA ARG A 86 -0.42 -3.24 8.30
C ARG A 86 -1.52 -4.29 8.40
N VAL A 87 -2.50 -4.08 9.27
CA VAL A 87 -3.64 -4.99 9.48
C VAL A 87 -4.47 -5.09 8.20
N LEU A 88 -4.82 -3.97 7.57
CA LEU A 88 -5.58 -3.96 6.31
C LEU A 88 -4.83 -4.67 5.19
N LEU A 89 -3.57 -4.31 4.93
CA LEU A 89 -2.79 -4.94 3.86
C LEU A 89 -2.54 -6.43 4.11
N GLY A 90 -2.38 -6.83 5.37
CA GLY A 90 -2.26 -8.24 5.75
C GLY A 90 -3.49 -9.09 5.41
N HIS A 91 -4.66 -8.46 5.23
CA HIS A 91 -5.89 -9.14 4.79
C HIS A 91 -6.13 -8.98 3.28
N VAL A 92 -5.77 -7.83 2.70
CA VAL A 92 -6.04 -7.53 1.30
C VAL A 92 -5.02 -8.17 0.36
N LEU A 93 -3.73 -8.14 0.69
CA LEU A 93 -2.65 -8.52 -0.24
C LEU A 93 -2.23 -10.00 -0.26
N PRO A 94 -2.69 -10.92 0.62
CA PRO A 94 -2.37 -12.34 0.44
C PRO A 94 -2.79 -12.86 -0.95
N GLY A 95 -1.84 -13.48 -1.65
CA GLY A 95 -2.03 -14.01 -3.00
C GLY A 95 -2.12 -12.97 -4.12
N PHE A 96 -1.90 -11.68 -3.81
CA PHE A 96 -1.84 -10.60 -4.79
C PHE A 96 -0.43 -10.51 -5.39
N ASP A 97 -0.32 -10.40 -6.71
CA ASP A 97 0.93 -10.40 -7.47
C ASP A 97 1.36 -9.01 -7.96
N GLY A 98 0.63 -7.95 -7.59
CA GLY A 98 0.98 -6.57 -7.87
C GLY A 98 2.08 -6.01 -6.98
N LEU A 99 2.23 -4.69 -7.03
CA LEU A 99 3.24 -3.94 -6.29
C LEU A 99 2.60 -3.11 -5.16
N VAL A 100 3.43 -2.72 -4.20
CA VAL A 100 3.14 -1.75 -3.16
C VAL A 100 4.21 -0.68 -3.24
N ASP A 101 3.79 0.53 -3.55
CA ASP A 101 4.58 1.73 -3.32
C ASP A 101 4.37 2.17 -1.86
N THR A 102 5.47 2.35 -1.13
CA THR A 102 5.45 2.81 0.26
C THR A 102 5.02 4.27 0.41
N ASN A 103 4.80 4.98 -0.70
CA ASN A 103 4.68 6.43 -0.82
C ASN A 103 5.93 7.16 -0.27
N HIS A 104 7.06 6.45 -0.23
CA HIS A 104 8.32 6.82 0.41
C HIS A 104 9.48 6.00 -0.20
N ASP A 105 9.85 6.35 -1.43
CA ASP A 105 11.03 5.91 -2.20
C ASP A 105 11.14 4.40 -2.55
N ASP A 106 10.20 3.55 -2.11
CA ASP A 106 10.26 2.10 -2.32
C ASP A 106 9.02 1.54 -3.03
N ILE A 107 9.23 0.88 -4.17
CA ILE A 107 8.19 0.10 -4.87
C ILE A 107 8.54 -1.40 -4.85
N LEU A 108 7.78 -2.15 -4.06
CA LEU A 108 8.04 -3.56 -3.74
C LEU A 108 6.97 -4.49 -4.31
N PRO A 109 7.30 -5.73 -4.69
CA PRO A 109 6.28 -6.77 -4.85
C PRO A 109 5.46 -6.91 -3.56
N ALA A 110 4.15 -7.06 -3.67
CA ALA A 110 3.27 -7.11 -2.50
C ALA A 110 3.66 -8.21 -1.50
N HIS A 111 4.06 -9.38 -1.99
CA HIS A 111 4.54 -10.47 -1.15
C HIS A 111 5.83 -10.12 -0.37
N GLU A 112 6.73 -9.32 -0.97
CA GLU A 112 7.96 -8.86 -0.30
C GLU A 112 7.61 -7.84 0.78
N PHE A 113 6.73 -6.89 0.48
CA PHE A 113 6.26 -5.90 1.45
C PHE A 113 5.62 -6.57 2.69
N LEU A 114 4.71 -7.53 2.46
CA LEU A 114 4.11 -8.32 3.54
C LEU A 114 5.16 -9.10 4.36
N ALA A 115 6.16 -9.69 3.69
CA ALA A 115 7.23 -10.39 4.38
C ALA A 115 8.07 -9.45 5.26
N LEU A 116 8.34 -8.23 4.81
CA LEU A 116 9.05 -7.22 5.61
C LEU A 116 8.23 -6.77 6.82
N LEU A 117 6.93 -6.51 6.66
CA LEU A 117 6.02 -6.19 7.76
C LEU A 117 5.92 -7.31 8.81
N SER A 118 6.03 -8.56 8.37
CA SER A 118 6.04 -9.73 9.25
C SER A 118 7.38 -9.89 9.99
N ARG A 119 8.50 -9.76 9.28
CA ARG A 119 9.86 -9.95 9.82
C ARG A 119 10.34 -8.78 10.68
N HIS A 120 9.87 -7.57 10.40
CA HIS A 120 10.25 -6.36 11.09
C HIS A 120 9.01 -5.60 11.62
N PRO A 121 8.32 -6.10 12.67
CA PRO A 121 7.16 -5.40 13.25
C PRO A 121 7.37 -3.92 13.63
N PRO A 122 8.57 -3.47 14.08
CA PRO A 122 8.77 -2.05 14.39
C PRO A 122 9.06 -1.17 13.17
N TRP A 123 9.24 -1.75 11.97
CA TRP A 123 9.58 -1.00 10.77
C TRP A 123 8.53 0.08 10.45
N ASP A 124 8.97 1.33 10.35
CA ASP A 124 8.19 2.44 9.81
C ASP A 124 8.76 2.80 8.44
N TRP A 125 8.11 2.32 7.37
CA TRP A 125 8.56 2.55 5.98
C TRP A 125 8.64 4.02 5.60
N ARG A 126 7.92 4.89 6.33
CA ARG A 126 7.98 6.35 6.12
C ARG A 126 9.27 6.99 6.64
N ARG A 127 10.05 6.26 7.44
CA ARG A 127 11.25 6.76 8.13
C ARG A 127 12.50 5.98 7.80
N VAL A 128 12.33 4.70 7.51
CA VAL A 128 13.44 3.79 7.25
C VAL A 128 13.15 3.12 5.91
N PRO A 129 13.87 3.48 4.84
CA PRO A 129 13.78 2.77 3.56
C PRO A 129 14.13 1.29 3.75
N ARG A 130 13.61 0.42 2.88
CA ARG A 130 13.86 -1.03 2.96
C ARG A 130 15.36 -1.37 2.92
N ALA A 131 16.16 -0.55 2.22
CA ALA A 131 17.60 -0.76 2.07
C ALA A 131 18.34 -0.74 3.43
N ASP A 132 17.81 0.05 4.37
CA ASP A 132 18.43 0.28 5.69
C ASP A 132 18.01 -0.77 6.72
N LEU A 133 16.97 -1.56 6.44
CA LEU A 133 16.54 -2.66 7.32
C LEU A 133 17.62 -3.72 7.53
N ARG A 134 18.49 -3.93 6.55
CA ARG A 134 19.60 -4.90 6.65
C ARG A 134 20.74 -4.40 7.54
N GLN A 135 20.92 -3.09 7.68
CA GLN A 135 22.04 -2.50 8.42
C GLN A 135 21.78 -2.51 9.94
N ASN A 136 20.53 -2.44 10.37
CA ASN A 136 20.18 -2.44 11.81
C ASN A 136 20.36 -3.80 12.51
N LEU A 137 20.46 -4.90 11.77
CA LEU A 137 20.79 -6.22 12.34
C LEU A 137 22.29 -6.39 12.62
N ALA A 138 23.16 -5.65 11.94
CA ALA A 138 24.61 -5.70 12.15
C ALA A 138 25.08 -4.84 13.33
N SER A 139 24.31 -3.81 13.69
CA SER A 139 24.66 -2.84 14.75
C SER A 139 24.09 -3.18 16.13
N GLY A 140 23.31 -4.26 16.24
CA GLY A 140 22.61 -4.67 17.47
C GLY A 140 23.32 -5.75 18.30
N SER A 141 24.59 -6.05 18.02
CA SER A 141 25.41 -6.97 18.82
C SER A 141 26.53 -6.22 19.53
N THR A 142 26.22 -5.64 20.69
CA THR A 142 27.22 -5.33 21.73
C THR A 142 26.58 -5.46 23.10
#